data_AF-A0A4U8T5N2-F1
#
_entry.id   AF-A0A4U8T5N2-F1
#
_cell.length_a   1.000
_cell.length_b   1.000
_cell.length_c   1.000
_cell.angle_alpha   90.00
_cell.angle_beta   90.00
_cell.angle_gamma   90.00
#
_symmetry.space_group_name_H-M   'P 1'
#
loop_
_entity.id
_entity.type
_entity.pdbx_description
1 polymer ?
#
loop_
_entity_poly.entity_id
_entity_poly.type
_entity_poly.pdbx_seq_one_letter_code
_entity_poly.pdbx_strand_id
1 'polypeptide(L)'
;MRAMKCAICGHMLKMIYQWAHNFSMSSENGLVKEGITLYECSACGHLQKFPKQSTLHNIYSNYQTDVLLPNTEQSHFDTQNNQISRSQIILEHCAPYLNFTHTPKILDYGAGGGACYIVL
;
A
#
# COMPACT_ATOMS: atom_id res chain seq x y z
N MET A 1 -13.05 26.77 -3.49
CA MET A 1 -12.50 25.40 -3.33
C MET A 1 -13.64 24.50 -2.87
N ARG A 2 -13.90 23.36 -3.54
CA ARG A 2 -14.84 22.37 -3.00
C ARG A 2 -14.23 21.80 -1.72
N ALA A 3 -14.99 21.90 -0.64
CA ALA A 3 -14.73 21.22 0.62
C ALA A 3 -14.48 19.72 0.36
N MET A 4 -13.27 19.23 0.66
CA MET A 4 -12.94 17.80 0.49
C MET A 4 -13.42 17.01 1.72
N LYS A 5 -14.03 15.85 1.48
CA LYS A 5 -14.54 14.95 2.52
C LYS A 5 -13.62 13.75 2.72
N CYS A 6 -13.50 13.30 3.96
CA CYS A 6 -12.77 12.10 4.34
C CYS A 6 -13.41 10.87 3.70
N ALA A 7 -12.60 10.02 3.04
CA ALA A 7 -13.09 8.80 2.40
C ALA A 7 -13.60 7.75 3.41
N ILE A 8 -13.20 7.85 4.67
CA ILE A 8 -13.57 6.89 5.73
C ILE A 8 -14.88 7.29 6.43
N CYS A 9 -14.99 8.54 6.87
CA CYS A 9 -16.11 8.98 7.72
C CYS A 9 -16.91 10.18 7.18
N GLY A 10 -16.61 10.65 5.96
CA GLY A 10 -17.35 11.73 5.30
C GLY A 10 -17.16 13.15 5.87
N HIS A 11 -16.42 13.29 6.97
CA HIS A 11 -16.14 14.58 7.61
C HIS A 11 -15.21 15.47 6.78
N MET A 12 -15.21 16.75 7.12
CA MET A 12 -14.38 17.76 6.46
C MET A 12 -12.89 17.52 6.69
N LEU A 13 -12.13 17.63 5.60
CA LEU A 13 -10.68 17.53 5.62
C LEU A 13 -10.01 18.91 5.77
N LYS A 14 -8.94 18.95 6.54
CA LYS A 14 -8.05 20.12 6.68
C LYS A 14 -6.72 19.83 6.00
N MET A 15 -6.22 20.76 5.18
CA MET A 15 -4.85 20.65 4.66
C MET A 15 -3.86 20.81 5.83
N ILE A 16 -2.95 19.87 5.97
CA ILE A 16 -1.91 19.90 7.02
C ILE A 16 -0.50 20.04 6.46
N TYR A 17 -0.28 19.71 5.18
CA TYR A 17 1.03 19.76 4.57
C TYR A 17 0.94 19.91 3.05
N GLN A 18 1.87 20.66 2.47
CA GLN A 18 2.04 20.81 1.04
C GLN A 18 3.53 20.77 0.68
N TRP A 19 3.85 19.96 -0.33
CA TRP A 19 5.18 19.82 -0.91
C TRP A 19 5.09 20.04 -2.41
N ALA A 20 5.88 20.95 -2.95
CA ALA A 20 5.80 21.36 -4.35
C ALA A 20 6.89 20.74 -5.25
N HIS A 21 7.74 19.86 -4.72
CA HIS A 21 8.83 19.25 -5.49
C HIS A 21 8.51 17.81 -5.90
N ASN A 22 9.24 17.33 -6.89
CA ASN A 22 9.21 15.93 -7.31
C ASN A 22 9.59 15.03 -6.13
N PHE A 23 9.03 13.82 -6.11
CA PHE A 23 9.32 12.83 -5.08
C PHE A 23 9.38 11.42 -5.67
N SER A 24 9.97 10.48 -4.94
CA SER A 24 9.79 9.05 -5.19
C SER A 24 9.29 8.37 -3.92
N MET A 25 8.51 7.30 -4.09
CA MET A 25 7.96 6.50 -2.98
C MET A 25 8.90 5.38 -2.51
N SER A 26 9.89 5.01 -3.33
CA SER A 26 10.93 4.03 -3.03
C SER A 26 12.15 4.28 -3.94
N SER A 27 13.30 3.67 -3.64
CA SER A 27 14.49 3.73 -4.50
C SER A 27 14.28 3.12 -5.89
N GLU A 28 13.28 2.26 -6.05
CA GLU A 28 13.00 1.50 -7.27
C GLU A 28 11.94 2.18 -8.14
N ASN A 29 11.20 3.15 -7.59
CA ASN A 29 10.14 3.84 -8.32
C ASN A 29 10.69 5.04 -9.09
N GLY A 30 10.13 5.27 -10.28
CA GLY A 30 10.37 6.50 -11.04
C GLY A 30 9.92 7.76 -10.28
N LEU A 31 10.57 8.89 -10.58
CA LEU A 31 10.21 10.18 -9.98
C LEU A 31 8.80 10.61 -10.37
N VAL A 32 7.97 10.88 -9.38
CA VAL A 32 6.67 11.52 -9.54
C VAL A 32 6.89 13.02 -9.69
N LYS A 33 6.56 13.54 -10.88
CA LYS A 33 6.74 14.95 -11.25
C LYS A 33 5.56 15.83 -10.84
N GLU A 34 5.03 15.62 -9.63
CA GLU A 34 3.93 16.40 -9.07
C GLU A 34 4.14 16.63 -7.57
N GLY A 35 3.60 17.73 -7.06
CA GLY A 35 3.61 18.01 -5.62
C GLY A 35 2.66 17.10 -4.83
N ILE A 36 2.88 17.01 -3.52
CA ILE A 36 2.01 16.29 -2.58
C ILE A 36 1.23 17.31 -1.75
N THR A 37 -0.05 17.05 -1.52
CA THR A 37 -0.83 17.74 -0.49
C THR A 37 -1.45 16.69 0.42
N LEU A 38 -1.19 16.82 1.73
CA LEU A 38 -1.76 15.94 2.75
C LEU A 38 -2.87 16.67 3.49
N TYR A 39 -3.94 15.93 3.71
CA TYR A 39 -5.10 16.38 4.45
C TYR A 39 -5.33 15.45 5.64
N GLU A 40 -5.80 16.01 6.73
CA GLU A 40 -6.19 15.29 7.93
C GLU A 40 -7.69 15.45 8.17
N CYS A 41 -8.33 14.34 8.55
CA CYS A 41 -9.69 14.34 9.07
C CYS A 41 -9.68 14.62 10.58
N SER A 42 -10.21 15.76 11.00
CA SER A 42 -10.26 16.12 12.43
C SER A 42 -11.17 15.22 13.27
N ALA A 43 -12.03 14.42 12.64
CA ALA A 43 -12.96 13.53 13.35
C ALA A 43 -12.37 12.14 13.61
N CYS A 44 -11.64 11.56 12.65
CA CYS A 44 -11.10 10.19 12.76
C CYS A 44 -9.58 10.08 12.64
N GLY A 45 -8.85 11.20 12.49
CA GLY A 45 -7.40 11.22 12.33
C GLY A 45 -6.88 10.65 10.98
N HIS A 46 -7.77 10.26 10.07
CA HIS A 46 -7.35 9.71 8.77
C HIS A 46 -6.58 10.74 7.95
N LEU A 47 -5.37 10.36 7.52
CA LEU A 47 -4.54 11.13 6.60
C LEU A 47 -4.82 10.72 5.16
N GLN A 48 -5.14 11.69 4.31
CA GLN A 48 -5.54 11.44 2.93
C GLN A 48 -4.80 12.38 1.97
N LYS A 49 -4.45 11.84 0.80
CA LYS A 49 -3.94 12.58 -0.36
C LYS A 49 -4.87 12.38 -1.55
N PHE A 50 -4.95 13.39 -2.42
CA PHE A 50 -5.73 13.34 -3.66
C PHE A 50 -4.79 13.50 -4.86
N PRO A 51 -4.10 12.42 -5.27
CA PRO A 51 -3.29 12.46 -6.48
C PRO A 51 -4.17 12.70 -7.70
N LYS A 52 -3.66 13.34 -8.74
CA LYS A 52 -4.39 13.41 -10.02
C LYS A 52 -4.46 12.01 -10.62
N GLN A 53 -5.50 11.74 -11.40
CA GLN A 53 -5.62 10.47 -12.11
C GLN A 53 -4.40 10.20 -13.01
N SER A 54 -3.85 11.24 -13.64
CA SER A 54 -2.59 11.18 -14.40
C SER A 54 -1.41 10.74 -13.55
N THR A 55 -1.32 11.23 -12.30
CA THR A 55 -0.26 10.84 -11.36
C THR A 55 -0.38 9.37 -11.00
N LEU A 56 -1.59 8.90 -10.67
CA LEU A 56 -1.86 7.50 -10.35
C LEU A 56 -1.52 6.61 -11.54
N HIS A 57 -2.01 6.96 -12.73
CA HIS A 57 -1.69 6.23 -13.95
C HIS A 57 -0.18 6.17 -14.19
N ASN A 58 0.54 7.30 -14.06
CA ASN A 58 1.99 7.30 -14.21
C ASN A 58 2.70 6.42 -13.17
N ILE A 59 2.26 6.45 -11.91
CA ILE A 59 2.84 5.60 -10.85
C ILE A 59 2.63 4.13 -11.19
N TYR A 60 1.41 3.71 -11.47
CA TYR A 60 1.08 2.29 -11.68
C TYR A 60 1.56 1.75 -13.04
N SER A 61 1.57 2.57 -14.10
CA SER A 61 2.08 2.17 -15.42
C SER A 61 3.61 2.02 -15.45
N ASN A 62 4.32 2.74 -14.58
CA ASN A 62 5.78 2.65 -14.45
C ASN A 62 6.18 1.96 -13.15
N TYR A 63 5.24 1.30 -12.47
CA TYR A 63 5.55 0.58 -11.24
C TYR A 63 6.38 -0.64 -11.61
N GLN A 64 7.66 -0.59 -11.27
CA GLN A 64 8.55 -1.70 -11.47
C GLN A 64 8.64 -2.44 -10.13
N THR A 65 7.81 -3.47 -9.96
CA THR A 65 8.06 -4.44 -8.90
C THR A 65 9.42 -5.07 -9.16
N ASP A 66 10.21 -5.26 -8.10
CA ASP A 66 11.13 -6.40 -8.06
C ASP A 66 12.35 -6.30 -9.02
N VAL A 67 12.75 -5.10 -9.45
CA VAL A 67 13.89 -4.93 -10.38
C VAL A 67 15.24 -5.22 -9.71
N LEU A 68 15.42 -4.85 -8.44
CA LEU A 68 16.67 -5.12 -7.73
C LEU A 68 16.64 -6.48 -7.03
N LEU A 69 15.47 -6.94 -6.60
CA LEU A 69 15.28 -8.16 -5.80
C LEU A 69 14.03 -8.94 -6.25
N PRO A 70 14.07 -9.60 -7.42
CA PRO A 70 12.89 -10.24 -7.97
C PRO A 70 12.40 -11.42 -7.14
N ASN A 71 11.09 -11.48 -6.90
CA ASN A 71 10.43 -12.49 -6.07
C ASN A 71 10.95 -12.53 -4.63
N THR A 72 11.64 -11.47 -4.18
CA THR A 72 12.15 -11.41 -2.81
C THR A 72 11.04 -10.88 -1.93
N GLU A 73 10.48 -11.79 -1.15
CA GLU A 73 9.47 -11.45 -0.18
C GLU A 73 10.00 -10.49 0.90
N GLN A 74 9.15 -9.56 1.34
CA GLN A 74 9.46 -8.76 2.52
C GLN A 74 9.62 -9.66 3.74
N SER A 75 10.83 -9.69 4.28
CA SER A 75 11.14 -10.52 5.44
C SER A 75 10.94 -9.76 6.74
N HIS A 76 10.34 -10.44 7.71
CA HIS A 76 10.35 -10.02 9.11
C HIS A 76 11.43 -10.83 9.84
N PHE A 77 12.16 -10.21 10.76
CA PHE A 77 13.07 -10.93 11.64
C PHE A 77 12.44 -11.01 13.02
N ASP A 78 12.33 -12.22 13.57
CA ASP A 78 11.83 -12.40 14.93
C ASP A 78 12.86 -11.95 15.98
N THR A 79 12.52 -12.07 17.26
CA THR A 79 13.40 -11.72 18.38
C THR A 79 14.69 -12.55 18.45
N GLN A 80 14.78 -13.63 17.67
CA GLN A 80 15.93 -14.53 17.57
C GLN A 80 16.70 -14.33 16.24
N ASN A 81 16.33 -13.31 15.45
CA ASN A 81 16.84 -13.02 14.11
C ASN A 81 16.59 -14.13 13.07
N ASN A 82 15.59 -14.99 13.28
CA ASN A 82 15.14 -15.89 12.21
C ASN A 82 14.37 -15.07 11.17
N GLN A 83 14.65 -15.33 9.89
CA GLN A 83 13.93 -14.73 8.78
C GLN A 83 12.56 -15.40 8.63
N ILE A 84 11.50 -14.61 8.64
CA ILE A 84 10.11 -15.07 8.49
C ILE A 84 9.47 -14.34 7.30
N SER A 85 8.80 -15.11 6.46
CA SER A 85 7.93 -14.64 5.37
C SER A 85 6.78 -13.79 5.93
N ARG A 86 6.65 -12.53 5.51
CA ARG A 86 5.52 -11.68 5.94
C ARG A 86 4.17 -12.22 5.45
N SER A 87 4.13 -12.79 4.25
CA SER A 87 2.92 -13.37 3.68
C SER A 87 2.52 -14.62 4.47
N GLN A 88 3.47 -15.46 4.87
CA GLN A 88 3.20 -16.59 5.77
C GLN A 88 2.57 -16.12 7.09
N ILE A 89 3.12 -15.08 7.73
CA ILE A 89 2.55 -14.52 8.97
C ILE A 89 1.09 -14.07 8.75
N ILE A 90 0.81 -13.39 7.63
CA ILE A 90 -0.54 -12.93 7.30
C ILE A 90 -1.47 -14.13 7.07
N LEU A 91 -1.04 -15.12 6.30
CA LEU A 91 -1.83 -16.32 6.02
C LEU A 91 -2.14 -17.12 7.28
N GLU A 92 -1.15 -17.33 8.16
CA GLU A 92 -1.34 -17.97 9.46
C GLU A 92 -2.33 -17.21 10.34
N HIS A 93 -2.26 -15.87 10.35
CA HIS A 93 -3.20 -15.04 11.08
C HIS A 93 -4.61 -15.09 10.48
N CYS A 94 -4.72 -15.20 9.16
CA CYS A 94 -6.00 -15.29 8.45
C CYS A 94 -6.62 -16.69 8.48
N ALA A 95 -5.81 -17.75 8.60
CA ALA A 95 -6.25 -19.14 8.51
C ALA A 95 -7.46 -19.47 9.41
N PRO A 96 -7.55 -19.03 10.68
CA PRO A 96 -8.72 -19.31 11.51
C PRO A 96 -10.04 -18.75 10.97
N TYR A 97 -9.98 -17.75 10.08
CA TYR A 97 -11.16 -17.12 9.46
C TYR A 97 -11.46 -17.67 8.07
N LEU A 98 -10.58 -18.52 7.51
CA LEU A 98 -10.78 -19.15 6.22
C LEU A 98 -11.56 -20.46 6.43
N ASN A 99 -12.67 -20.61 5.71
CA ASN A 99 -13.43 -21.85 5.75
C ASN A 99 -12.72 -22.94 4.92
N PHE A 100 -11.98 -23.81 5.59
CA PHE A 100 -11.28 -24.93 4.96
C PHE A 100 -12.16 -26.16 4.71
N THR A 101 -13.48 -26.12 4.97
CA THR A 101 -14.36 -27.24 4.54
C THR A 101 -14.38 -27.40 3.02
N HIS A 102 -13.95 -26.36 2.30
CA HIS A 102 -13.62 -26.39 0.88
C HIS A 102 -12.28 -25.68 0.66
N THR A 103 -11.66 -25.88 -0.50
CA THR A 103 -10.50 -25.07 -0.91
C THR A 103 -10.94 -23.59 -0.99
N PRO A 104 -10.36 -22.69 -0.18
CA PRO A 104 -10.75 -21.28 -0.19
C PRO A 104 -10.34 -20.62 -1.50
N LYS A 105 -11.20 -19.72 -2.02
CA LYS A 105 -10.85 -18.84 -3.14
C LYS A 105 -10.36 -17.50 -2.58
N ILE A 106 -9.11 -17.16 -2.84
CA ILE A 106 -8.46 -15.95 -2.33
C ILE A 106 -8.26 -14.96 -3.49
N LEU A 107 -8.65 -13.71 -3.27
CA LEU A 107 -8.39 -12.59 -4.17
C LEU A 107 -7.31 -11.70 -3.54
N ASP A 108 -6.12 -11.68 -4.13
CA ASP A 108 -5.02 -10.82 -3.72
C ASP A 108 -5.04 -9.52 -4.56
N TYR A 109 -5.63 -8.46 -4.02
CA TYR A 109 -5.72 -7.18 -4.71
C TYR A 109 -4.44 -6.37 -4.52
N GLY A 110 -3.75 -6.07 -5.63
CA GLY A 110 -2.47 -5.35 -5.59
C GLY A 110 -1.29 -6.25 -5.21
N ALA A 111 -1.33 -7.52 -5.63
CA ALA A 111 -0.37 -8.58 -5.31
C ALA A 111 1.12 -8.28 -5.59
N GLY A 112 1.43 -7.20 -6.32
CA GLY A 112 2.81 -6.87 -6.72
C GLY A 112 3.46 -8.02 -7.48
N GLY A 113 4.60 -8.51 -6.99
CA GLY A 113 5.29 -9.69 -7.53
C GLY A 113 4.64 -11.05 -7.21
N GLY A 114 3.52 -11.08 -6.48
CA GLY A 114 2.76 -12.31 -6.21
C GLY A 114 3.30 -13.18 -5.09
N ALA A 115 4.16 -12.66 -4.21
CA ALA A 115 4.77 -13.41 -3.12
C ALA A 115 3.75 -14.09 -2.18
N CYS A 116 2.60 -13.45 -1.94
CA CYS A 116 1.54 -14.01 -1.09
C CYS A 116 0.86 -15.24 -1.70
N TYR A 117 0.74 -15.29 -3.04
CA TYR A 117 0.20 -16.44 -3.75
C TYR A 117 1.15 -17.65 -3.73
N ILE A 118 2.47 -17.43 -3.75
CA ILE A 118 3.47 -18.52 -3.79
C ILE A 118 3.47 -19.35 -2.50
N VAL A 119 2.96 -18.81 -1.39
CA VAL A 119 2.94 -19.44 -0.05
C VAL A 119 1.66 -20.25 0.20
N LEU A 120 0.64 -20.13 -0.67
CA LEU A 120 -0.62 -20.88 -0.62
C LEU A 120 -0.53 -22.22 -1.36
#